data_AF-A0A954BBU6-F1
#
_entry.id   AF-A0A954BBU6-F1
#
_cell.length_a   1.000
_cell.length_b   1.000
_cell.length_c   1.000
_cell.angle_alpha   90.00
_cell.angle_beta   90.00
_cell.angle_gamma   90.00
#
_symmetry.space_group_name_H-M   'P 1'
#
loop_
_entity.id
_entity.type
_entity.pdbx_description
1 polymer ?
#
loop_
_entity_poly.entity_id
_entity_poly.type
_entity_poly.pdbx_seq_one_letter_code
_entity_poly.pdbx_strand_id
1 'polypeptide(L)'
;MNASLNIRVRLFRMEEARRQTQRQLDIIDRQIVRRMTALVPTLQPKRSGDRRGKMCNPRAFLERYRMNLAAISAVRQPEIDALSRKLARQDYAIAAFRERHCIEWPHAA
;
A
#
# COMPACT_ATOMS: atom_id res chain seq x y z
N MET A 1 -10.56 19.21 -34.86
CA MET A 1 -11.19 18.59 -33.66
C MET A 1 -10.53 17.28 -33.18
N ASN A 2 -9.76 16.54 -33.98
CA ASN A 2 -9.20 15.24 -33.58
C ASN A 2 -7.99 15.29 -32.61
N ALA A 3 -7.19 16.37 -32.62
CA ALA A 3 -5.98 16.47 -31.78
C ALA A 3 -6.28 16.60 -30.28
N SER A 4 -7.30 17.40 -29.92
CA SER A 4 -7.71 17.58 -28.51
C SER A 4 -8.28 16.29 -27.90
N LEU A 5 -9.03 15.50 -28.69
CA LEU A 5 -9.55 14.20 -28.25
C LEU A 5 -8.40 13.20 -28.00
N ASN A 6 -7.39 13.17 -28.87
CA ASN A 6 -6.22 12.32 -28.71
C ASN A 6 -5.41 12.66 -27.44
N ILE A 7 -5.28 13.93 -27.11
CA ILE A 7 -4.61 14.39 -25.89
C ILE A 7 -5.37 13.90 -24.64
N ARG A 8 -6.69 14.05 -24.61
CA ARG A 8 -7.53 13.59 -23.49
C ARG A 8 -7.51 12.07 -23.33
N VAL A 9 -7.59 11.31 -24.43
CA VAL A 9 -7.49 9.84 -24.41
C VAL A 9 -6.12 9.39 -23.89
N ARG A 10 -5.05 10.06 -24.30
CA ARG A 10 -3.69 9.76 -23.82
C ARG A 10 -3.54 10.05 -22.32
N LEU A 11 -4.04 11.19 -21.86
CA LEU A 11 -4.05 11.53 -20.43
C LEU A 11 -4.83 10.49 -19.62
N PHE A 12 -6.03 10.11 -20.08
CA PHE A 12 -6.85 9.10 -19.42
C PHE A 12 -6.11 7.76 -19.27
N ARG A 13 -5.40 7.31 -20.30
CA ARG A 13 -4.58 6.08 -20.25
C ARG A 13 -3.43 6.18 -19.24
N MET A 14 -2.78 7.34 -19.13
CA MET A 14 -1.72 7.56 -18.15
C MET A 14 -2.26 7.53 -16.72
N GLU A 15 -3.42 8.16 -16.48
CA GLU A 15 -4.10 8.13 -15.19
C GLU A 15 -4.59 6.73 -14.81
N GLU A 16 -5.12 5.97 -15.76
CA GLU A 16 -5.51 4.57 -15.53
C GLU A 16 -4.30 3.71 -15.15
N ALA A 17 -3.15 3.88 -15.83
CA ALA A 17 -1.92 3.18 -15.47
C ALA A 17 -1.42 3.54 -14.06
N ARG A 18 -1.65 4.79 -13.62
CA ARG A 18 -1.38 5.27 -12.27
C ARG A 18 -2.33 4.64 -11.26
N ARG A 19 -3.65 4.64 -11.52
CA ARG A 19 -4.66 3.99 -10.68
C ARG A 19 -4.40 2.49 -10.54
N GLN A 20 -3.96 1.82 -11.61
CA GLN A 20 -3.62 0.41 -11.56
C GLN A 20 -2.42 0.14 -10.63
N THR A 21 -1.36 0.95 -10.71
CA THR A 21 -0.20 0.84 -9.82
C THR A 21 -0.59 1.10 -8.37
N GLN A 22 -1.47 2.08 -8.13
CA GLN A 22 -2.03 2.35 -6.80
C GLN A 22 -2.87 1.17 -6.26
N ARG A 23 -3.68 0.53 -7.10
CA ARG A 23 -4.45 -0.66 -6.71
C ARG A 23 -3.53 -1.83 -6.35
N GLN A 24 -2.41 -1.99 -7.05
CA GLN A 24 -1.41 -3.01 -6.68
C GLN A 24 -0.84 -2.76 -5.28
N LEU A 25 -0.54 -1.51 -4.93
CA LEU A 25 -0.13 -1.15 -3.57
C LEU A 25 -1.22 -1.44 -2.53
N ASP A 26 -2.48 -1.08 -2.80
CA ASP A 26 -3.61 -1.37 -1.90
C ASP A 26 -3.81 -2.89 -1.69
N ILE A 27 -3.65 -3.70 -2.73
CA ILE A 27 -3.72 -5.16 -2.62
C ILE A 27 -2.60 -5.69 -1.71
N ILE A 28 -1.38 -5.19 -1.85
CA ILE A 28 -0.24 -5.60 -1.00
C ILE A 28 -0.52 -5.21 0.45
N ASP A 29 -0.98 -3.98 0.70
CA ASP A 29 -1.32 -3.50 2.05
C ASP A 29 -2.39 -4.39 2.70
N ARG A 30 -3.48 -4.68 1.97
CA ARG A 30 -4.53 -5.60 2.44
C ARG A 30 -4.01 -7.01 2.71
N GLN A 31 -3.06 -7.52 1.92
CA GLN A 31 -2.45 -8.82 2.17
C GLN A 31 -1.61 -8.80 3.45
N ILE A 32 -0.88 -7.72 3.73
CA ILE A 32 -0.12 -7.55 4.97
C ILE A 32 -1.08 -7.53 6.15
N VAL A 33 -2.12 -6.69 6.11
CA VAL A 33 -3.14 -6.59 7.18
C VAL A 33 -3.84 -7.93 7.39
N ARG A 34 -4.29 -8.60 6.33
CA ARG A 34 -4.97 -9.90 6.43
C ARG A 34 -4.08 -10.97 7.05
N ARG A 35 -2.81 -11.04 6.63
CA ARG A 35 -1.84 -11.98 7.19
C ARG A 35 -1.57 -11.68 8.66
N MET A 36 -1.50 -10.40 9.03
CA MET A 36 -1.31 -9.97 10.41
C MET A 36 -2.50 -10.35 11.30
N THR A 37 -3.72 -10.07 10.86
CA THR A 37 -4.95 -10.42 11.58
C THR A 37 -5.10 -11.93 11.75
N ALA A 38 -4.69 -12.73 10.75
CA ALA A 38 -4.69 -14.19 10.85
C ALA A 38 -3.67 -14.74 11.88
N LEU A 39 -2.59 -13.99 12.17
CA LEU A 39 -1.61 -14.37 13.19
C LEU A 39 -2.07 -14.05 14.61
N VAL A 40 -2.98 -13.10 14.81
CA VAL A 40 -3.45 -12.68 16.15
C VAL A 40 -3.95 -13.84 17.02
N PRO A 41 -4.80 -14.78 16.52
CA PRO A 41 -5.25 -15.92 17.33
C PRO A 41 -4.13 -16.91 17.65
N THR A 42 -3.13 -17.07 16.77
CA THR A 42 -1.97 -17.96 16.99
C THR A 42 -0.94 -17.38 17.96
N LEU A 43 -0.92 -16.05 18.08
CA LEU A 43 -0.08 -15.32 19.03
C LEU A 43 -0.75 -15.19 20.41
N GLN A 44 -2.08 -15.34 20.49
CA GLN A 44 -2.76 -15.46 21.78
C GLN A 44 -2.46 -16.83 22.42
N PRO A 45 -2.14 -16.88 23.71
CA PRO A 45 -2.05 -18.16 24.41
C PRO A 45 -3.40 -18.87 24.29
N LYS A 46 -3.35 -20.13 23.85
CA LYS A 46 -4.49 -21.04 23.89
C LYS A 46 -5.03 -21.00 25.31
N ARG A 47 -6.32 -20.65 25.49
CA ARG A 47 -7.03 -20.62 26.79
C ARG A 47 -7.21 -22.05 27.33
N SER A 48 -6.14 -22.82 27.35
CA SER A 48 -6.06 -24.18 27.85
C SER A 48 -5.80 -24.10 29.35
N GLY A 49 -6.87 -23.89 30.12
CA GLY A 49 -7.04 -24.47 31.46
C GLY A 49 -5.99 -24.22 32.55
N ASP A 50 -5.00 -23.34 32.39
CA ASP A 50 -3.97 -23.19 33.42
C ASP A 50 -4.37 -22.13 34.45
N ARG A 51 -4.91 -22.65 35.56
CA ARG A 51 -5.19 -21.89 36.76
C ARG A 51 -3.88 -21.34 37.31
N ARG A 52 -3.85 -20.03 37.57
CA ARG A 52 -2.90 -19.25 38.40
C ARG A 52 -1.76 -18.56 37.64
N GLY A 53 -1.93 -17.25 37.49
CA GLY A 53 -0.89 -16.31 37.93
C GLY A 53 0.13 -15.81 36.92
N LYS A 54 0.26 -16.40 35.73
CA LYS A 54 1.13 -15.83 34.70
C LYS A 54 0.32 -14.89 33.81
N MET A 55 0.13 -13.65 34.25
CA MET A 55 -0.36 -12.58 33.37
C MET A 55 0.48 -12.64 32.09
N CYS A 56 -0.18 -13.00 30.99
CA CYS A 56 0.43 -13.06 29.68
C CYS A 56 1.11 -11.71 29.46
N ASN A 57 2.43 -11.69 29.39
CA ASN A 57 3.19 -10.44 29.45
C ASN A 57 2.85 -9.64 28.19
N PRO A 58 2.00 -8.59 28.28
CA PRO A 58 1.41 -7.95 27.09
C PRO A 58 2.50 -7.32 26.22
N ARG A 59 3.61 -6.93 26.86
CA ARG A 59 4.84 -6.48 26.20
C ARG A 59 5.46 -7.57 25.30
N ALA A 60 5.58 -8.80 25.78
CA ALA A 60 6.15 -9.90 25.00
C ALA A 60 5.27 -10.27 23.79
N PHE A 61 3.94 -10.16 23.93
CA PHE A 61 2.99 -10.29 22.81
C PHE A 61 3.22 -9.20 21.76
N LEU A 62 3.29 -7.93 22.18
CA LEU A 62 3.53 -6.80 21.27
C LEU A 62 4.90 -6.86 20.59
N GLU A 63 5.93 -7.33 21.29
CA GLU A 63 7.26 -7.55 20.71
C GLU A 63 7.22 -8.64 19.63
N ARG A 64 6.59 -9.78 19.91
CA ARG A 64 6.42 -10.85 18.92
C ARG A 64 5.55 -10.40 17.75
N TYR A 65 4.52 -9.61 17.99
CA TYR A 65 3.69 -8.99 16.95
C TYR A 65 4.53 -8.06 16.06
N ARG A 66 5.31 -7.15 16.65
CA ARG A 66 6.20 -6.23 15.91
C ARG A 66 7.26 -6.95 15.10
N MET A 67 7.88 -7.99 15.66
CA MET A 67 8.86 -8.81 14.94
C MET A 67 8.24 -9.51 13.73
N ASN A 68 7.04 -10.08 13.87
CA ASN A 68 6.35 -10.73 12.75
C ASN A 68 5.93 -9.72 11.69
N LEU A 69 5.45 -8.54 12.09
CA LEU A 69 5.13 -7.47 11.17
C LEU A 69 6.37 -7.01 10.40
N ALA A 70 7.48 -6.78 11.09
CA ALA A 70 8.74 -6.39 10.46
C ALA A 70 9.24 -7.45 9.48
N ALA A 71 9.12 -8.74 9.80
CA ALA A 71 9.51 -9.82 8.90
C ALA A 71 8.64 -9.89 7.64
N ILE A 72 7.31 -9.77 7.79
CA ILE A 72 6.37 -9.77 6.66
C ILE A 72 6.57 -8.54 5.78
N SER A 73 6.74 -7.37 6.40
CA SER A 73 7.00 -6.12 5.68
C SER A 73 8.36 -6.15 4.98
N ALA A 74 9.42 -6.66 5.59
CA ALA A 74 10.75 -6.73 4.97
C ALA A 74 10.76 -7.55 3.67
N VAL A 75 10.00 -8.65 3.61
CA VAL A 75 9.86 -9.46 2.39
C VAL A 75 9.12 -8.69 1.28
N ARG A 76 8.16 -7.84 1.64
CA ARG A 76 7.35 -7.05 0.70
C ARG A 76 7.92 -5.67 0.40
N GLN A 77 8.87 -5.18 1.19
CA GLN A 77 9.41 -3.83 1.11
C GLN A 77 10.02 -3.51 -0.26
N PRO A 78 10.82 -4.40 -0.90
CA PRO A 78 11.36 -4.12 -2.22
C PRO A 78 10.28 -3.94 -3.30
N GLU A 79 9.18 -4.68 -3.18
CA GLU A 79 8.03 -4.62 -4.08
C GLU A 79 7.25 -3.30 -3.87
N ILE A 80 7.00 -2.92 -2.62
CA ILE A 80 6.36 -1.64 -2.25
C ILE A 80 7.21 -0.46 -2.73
N ASP A 81 8.53 -0.50 -2.51
CA ASP A 81 9.44 0.57 -2.91
C ASP A 81 9.50 0.69 -4.44
N ALA A 82 9.51 -0.43 -5.16
CA ALA A 82 9.50 -0.45 -6.62
C ALA A 82 8.21 0.16 -7.18
N LEU A 83 7.05 -0.22 -6.63
CA LEU A 83 5.75 0.33 -7.04
C LEU A 83 5.60 1.80 -6.65
N SER A 84 6.10 2.20 -5.47
CA SER A 84 6.11 3.60 -5.03
C SER A 84 6.96 4.48 -5.94
N ARG A 85 8.17 4.02 -6.31
CA ARG A 85 9.00 4.73 -7.30
C ARG A 85 8.35 4.81 -8.67
N LYS A 86 7.66 3.74 -9.09
CA LYS A 86 6.90 3.73 -10.35
C LYS A 86 5.75 4.75 -10.31
N LEU A 87 5.03 4.83 -9.20
CA LEU A 87 3.95 5.79 -9.00
C LEU A 87 4.46 7.24 -9.08
N ALA A 88 5.57 7.54 -8.39
CA ALA A 88 6.18 8.87 -8.45
C ALA A 88 6.59 9.26 -9.87
N ARG A 89 7.14 8.32 -10.66
CA ARG A 89 7.46 8.55 -12.08
C ARG A 89 6.21 8.78 -12.93
N GLN A 90 5.12 8.06 -12.66
CA GLN A 90 3.84 8.25 -13.35
C GLN A 90 3.22 9.60 -13.02
N ASP A 91 3.22 10.00 -11.75
CA ASP A 91 2.71 11.29 -11.29
C ASP A 91 3.50 12.45 -11.94
N TYR A 92 4.84 12.35 -11.98
CA TYR A 92 5.68 13.32 -12.68
C TYR A 92 5.38 13.37 -14.19
N ALA A 93 5.25 12.21 -14.85
CA ALA A 93 4.95 12.16 -16.28
C ALA A 93 3.56 12.75 -16.59
N ILE A 94 2.56 12.51 -15.75
CA ILE A 94 1.22 13.08 -15.87
C ILE A 94 1.27 14.60 -15.68
N ALA A 95 1.98 15.09 -14.66
CA ALA A 95 2.14 16.52 -14.41
C ALA A 95 2.80 17.23 -15.61
N ALA A 96 3.93 16.71 -16.09
CA ALA A 96 4.61 17.25 -17.26
C ALA A 96 3.76 17.18 -18.54
N PHE A 97 2.94 16.12 -18.70
CA PHE A 97 2.02 16.01 -19.84
C PHE A 97 0.91 17.07 -19.78
N ARG A 98 0.35 17.32 -18.60
CA ARG A 98 -0.68 18.34 -18.39
C ARG A 98 -0.15 19.75 -18.62
N GLU A 99 1.03 20.06 -18.09
CA GLU A 99 1.70 21.35 -18.29
C GLU A 99 1.94 21.64 -19.78
N ARG A 100 2.49 20.66 -20.52
CA ARG A 100 2.74 20.78 -21.97
C ARG A 100 1.47 20.99 -22.81
N HIS A 101 0.32 20.54 -22.31
CA HIS A 101 -0.96 20.64 -23.01
C HIS A 101 -1.90 21.68 -22.41
N CYS A 102 -1.43 22.51 -21.47
CA CYS A 102 -2.21 23.52 -20.75
C CYS A 102 -3.52 22.94 -20.16
N ILE A 103 -3.43 21.72 -19.63
CA ILE A 103 -4.56 21.05 -18.97
C ILE A 103 -4.47 21.44 -17.50
N GLU A 104 -5.21 22.49 -17.13
CA GLU A 104 -5.22 23.01 -15.77
C GLU A 104 -5.61 21.90 -14.76
N TRP A 105 -4.81 21.79 -13.70
CA TRP A 105 -5.22 21.06 -12.50
C TRP A 105 -6.21 21.96 -11.75
N PRO A 106 -7.41 21.50 -11.36
CA PRO A 106 -8.21 22.24 -10.39
C PRO A 106 -7.41 22.24 -9.09
N HIS A 107 -6.72 23.33 -8.80
CA HIS A 107 -5.91 23.51 -7.59
C HIS A 107 -6.73 23.04 -6.38
N ALA A 108 -6.33 21.91 -5.80
CA ALA A 108 -6.85 21.51 -4.51
C ALA A 108 -6.18 22.42 -3.48
N ALA A 109 -6.96 23.37 -2.96
CA ALA A 109 -6.62 24.23 -1.84
C ALA A 109 -6.48 23.42 -0.54
#